data_AF-A0A2H0TKZ4-F1
#
_entry.id   AF-A0A2H0TKZ4-F1
#
_cell.length_a   1.000
_cell.length_b   1.000
_cell.length_c   1.000
_cell.angle_alpha   90.00
_cell.angle_beta   90.00
_cell.angle_gamma   90.00
#
_symmetry.space_group_name_H-M   'P 1'
#
loop_
_entity.id
_entity.type
_entity.pdbx_description
1 polymer ?
#
loop_
_entity_poly.entity_id
_entity_poly.type
_entity_poly.pdbx_seq_one_letter_code
_entity_poly.pdbx_strand_id
1 'polypeptide(L)'
;MKDFKWLIKENIPCWYELSWNGEKPAIILRAHQDFVETVPVITSEHLIVKALMEKFKFRGFASDLKKDFGFDEGIFINLGGVKNGFFEYLIPIPKIKVETGKPCKECEGSGKDLYAQKYGMEDRECIHCNGSGKEYFHNWQLAHAVSAGLNIFFRISRYPEKETSAPFPQLMIVDTIIDTGMHGGSLGGEFSIPLTKWLAFLYRGRNMPIPEITQAMKTAYGHIFGGLKHFDDHYFRAYIGSENGGLVADCPGDACGIYPSSWHIDKERGYEFSCHNVDNAAQQITLLAGLAALHDKVRREIKNY
;
A
#
# COMPACT_ATOMS: atom_id res chain seq x y z
N MET A 1 -22.48 -8.47 -25.65
CA MET A 1 -21.18 -8.19 -25.00
C MET A 1 -21.46 -7.25 -23.85
N LYS A 2 -20.91 -7.49 -22.65
CA LYS A 2 -20.98 -6.49 -21.58
C LYS A 2 -20.10 -5.31 -22.00
N ASP A 3 -20.64 -4.09 -21.96
CA ASP A 3 -19.85 -2.89 -22.24
C ASP A 3 -18.81 -2.71 -21.14
N PHE A 4 -17.54 -2.72 -21.54
CA PHE A 4 -16.41 -2.64 -20.62
C PHE A 4 -16.07 -1.17 -20.36
N LYS A 5 -16.19 -0.75 -19.10
CA LYS A 5 -15.91 0.62 -18.68
C LYS A 5 -14.46 0.79 -18.25
N TRP A 6 -13.87 1.91 -18.63
CA TRP A 6 -12.47 2.23 -18.30
C TRP A 6 -12.42 3.41 -17.33
N LEU A 7 -11.83 3.22 -16.14
CA LEU A 7 -11.74 4.28 -15.12
C LEU A 7 -11.08 5.56 -15.65
N ILE A 8 -10.09 5.40 -16.54
CA ILE A 8 -9.36 6.52 -17.12
C ILE A 8 -10.18 7.31 -18.15
N LYS A 9 -11.29 6.77 -18.66
CA LYS A 9 -12.13 7.41 -19.68
C LYS A 9 -13.52 7.80 -19.17
N GLU A 10 -13.97 7.19 -18.09
CA GLU A 10 -15.35 7.28 -17.63
C GLU A 10 -15.43 7.45 -16.10
N ASN A 11 -16.44 8.18 -15.65
CA ASN A 11 -16.80 8.22 -14.23
C ASN A 11 -17.64 6.98 -13.91
N ILE A 12 -17.00 6.01 -13.26
CA ILE A 12 -17.67 4.77 -12.83
C ILE A 12 -18.02 4.85 -11.34
N PRO A 13 -19.18 4.34 -10.90
CA PRO A 13 -19.54 4.31 -9.48
C PRO A 13 -18.48 3.62 -8.62
N CYS A 14 -18.29 4.09 -7.39
CA CYS A 14 -17.31 3.54 -6.46
C CYS A 14 -17.68 2.13 -5.99
N TRP A 15 -16.74 1.19 -6.06
CA TRP A 15 -16.92 -0.17 -5.54
C TRP A 15 -15.92 -0.54 -4.44
N TYR A 16 -14.82 0.21 -4.28
CA TYR A 16 -14.05 0.19 -3.05
C TYR A 16 -13.34 1.50 -2.76
N GLU A 17 -13.03 1.72 -1.48
CA GLU A 17 -12.16 2.80 -1.01
C GLU A 17 -10.98 2.26 -0.21
N LEU A 18 -9.88 3.01 -0.23
CA LEU A 18 -8.74 2.81 0.65
C LEU A 18 -8.66 4.01 1.58
N SER A 19 -8.30 3.78 2.83
CA SER A 19 -8.17 4.83 3.85
C SER A 19 -7.03 4.50 4.80
N TRP A 20 -6.41 5.53 5.37
CA TRP A 20 -5.23 5.42 6.20
C TRP A 20 -5.55 5.72 7.67
N ASN A 21 -5.25 4.78 8.56
CA ASN A 21 -5.25 5.01 10.00
C ASN A 21 -3.82 5.21 10.50
N GLY A 22 -3.45 6.46 10.79
CA GLY A 22 -2.11 6.80 11.28
C GLY A 22 -1.90 6.55 12.78
N GLU A 23 -2.96 6.60 13.59
CA GLU A 23 -2.87 6.39 15.05
C GLU A 23 -2.56 4.93 15.38
N LYS A 24 -3.24 4.03 14.68
CA LYS A 24 -2.95 2.59 14.66
C LYS A 24 -2.61 2.24 13.22
N PRO A 25 -1.32 2.29 12.84
CA PRO A 25 -0.87 2.10 11.46
C PRO A 25 -1.60 0.93 10.79
N ALA A 26 -2.55 1.26 9.91
CA ALA A 26 -3.39 0.30 9.22
C ALA A 26 -3.98 0.92 7.95
N ILE A 27 -4.19 0.06 6.95
CA ILE A 27 -5.02 0.39 5.79
C ILE A 27 -6.44 -0.05 6.11
N ILE A 28 -7.41 0.82 5.88
CA ILE A 28 -8.83 0.49 5.93
C ILE A 28 -9.28 0.29 4.49
N LEU A 29 -9.70 -0.92 4.16
CA LEU A 29 -10.32 -1.25 2.90
C LEU A 29 -11.84 -1.23 3.09
N ARG A 30 -12.54 -0.46 2.26
CA ARG A 30 -14.01 -0.42 2.25
C ARG A 30 -14.50 -1.00 0.94
N ALA A 31 -15.24 -2.10 0.98
CA ALA A 31 -15.84 -2.70 -0.22
C ALA A 31 -17.35 -2.41 -0.26
N HIS A 32 -17.84 -1.83 -1.35
CA HIS A 32 -19.25 -1.48 -1.47
C HIS A 32 -20.12 -2.74 -1.44
N GLN A 33 -21.25 -2.70 -0.75
CA GLN A 33 -22.10 -3.89 -0.55
C GLN A 33 -22.55 -4.52 -1.88
N ASP A 34 -22.98 -3.71 -2.85
CA ASP A 34 -23.39 -4.19 -4.18
C ASP A 34 -22.25 -4.94 -4.91
N PHE A 35 -21.01 -4.51 -4.71
CA PHE A 35 -19.84 -5.20 -5.25
C PHE A 35 -19.63 -6.54 -4.54
N VAL A 36 -19.67 -6.54 -3.21
CA VAL A 36 -19.55 -7.76 -2.38
C VAL A 36 -20.67 -8.77 -2.67
N GLU A 37 -21.86 -8.32 -3.04
CA GLU A 37 -22.99 -9.19 -3.41
C GLU A 37 -22.86 -9.82 -4.79
N THR A 38 -22.04 -9.24 -5.66
CA THR A 38 -21.94 -9.65 -7.07
C THR A 38 -20.60 -10.29 -7.42
N VAL A 39 -19.59 -10.14 -6.56
CA VAL A 39 -18.26 -10.70 -6.76
C VAL A 39 -18.30 -12.23 -6.62
N PRO A 40 -17.67 -12.98 -7.55
CA PRO A 40 -17.59 -14.42 -7.43
C PRO A 40 -16.75 -14.83 -6.22
N VAL A 41 -17.18 -15.88 -5.52
CA VAL A 41 -16.41 -16.45 -4.40
C VAL A 41 -15.15 -17.13 -4.95
N ILE A 42 -13.99 -16.56 -4.65
CA ILE A 42 -12.70 -17.23 -4.89
C ILE A 42 -12.46 -18.21 -3.75
N THR A 43 -12.50 -19.51 -4.01
CA THR A 43 -12.25 -20.53 -2.97
C THR A 43 -10.76 -20.78 -2.78
N SER A 44 -10.39 -21.50 -1.71
CA SER A 44 -9.04 -22.04 -1.49
C SER A 44 -8.54 -22.90 -2.66
N GLU A 45 -9.47 -23.46 -3.45
CA GLU A 45 -9.15 -24.32 -4.57
C GLU A 45 -8.75 -23.56 -5.85
N HIS A 46 -8.98 -22.24 -5.89
CA HIS A 46 -8.62 -21.42 -7.03
C HIS A 46 -7.10 -21.42 -7.25
N LEU A 47 -6.64 -21.58 -8.50
CA LEU A 47 -5.22 -21.79 -8.83
C LEU A 47 -4.28 -20.73 -8.23
N ILE A 48 -4.66 -19.45 -8.32
CA ILE A 48 -3.86 -18.36 -7.73
C ILE A 48 -3.75 -18.49 -6.21
N VAL A 49 -4.82 -18.86 -5.51
CA VAL A 49 -4.82 -19.02 -4.06
C VAL A 49 -3.95 -20.20 -3.67
N LYS A 50 -4.07 -21.34 -4.35
CA LYS A 50 -3.18 -22.50 -4.15
C LYS A 50 -1.71 -22.14 -4.34
N ALA A 51 -1.38 -21.43 -5.43
CA ALA A 51 -0.01 -21.01 -5.70
C ALA A 51 0.55 -20.11 -4.59
N LEU A 52 -0.25 -19.16 -4.10
CA LEU A 52 0.15 -18.27 -3.00
C LEU A 52 0.28 -19.02 -1.66
N MET A 53 -0.68 -19.89 -1.34
CA MET A 53 -0.63 -20.79 -0.17
C MET A 53 0.65 -21.62 -0.16
N GLU A 54 0.98 -22.26 -1.28
CA GLU A 54 2.17 -23.10 -1.41
C GLU A 54 3.45 -22.28 -1.33
N LYS A 55 3.51 -21.13 -2.01
CA LYS A 55 4.70 -20.29 -2.09
C LYS A 55 5.09 -19.70 -0.73
N PHE A 56 4.11 -19.11 -0.05
CA PHE A 56 4.34 -18.39 1.20
C PHE A 56 3.98 -19.20 2.45
N LYS A 57 3.61 -20.48 2.28
CA LYS A 57 3.29 -21.41 3.36
C LYS A 57 2.22 -20.87 4.32
N PHE A 58 1.22 -20.18 3.77
CA PHE A 58 0.07 -19.68 4.54
C PHE A 58 -0.70 -20.83 5.18
N ARG A 59 -1.33 -20.57 6.32
CA ARG A 59 -2.10 -21.58 7.08
C ARG A 59 -3.49 -21.80 6.51
N GLY A 60 -4.08 -20.75 5.94
CA GLY A 60 -5.41 -20.80 5.36
C GLY A 60 -5.73 -19.55 4.54
N PHE A 61 -6.80 -19.65 3.77
CA PHE A 61 -7.38 -18.54 3.04
C PHE A 61 -8.89 -18.47 3.33
N ALA A 62 -9.35 -17.31 3.76
CA ALA A 62 -10.76 -17.01 3.93
C ALA A 62 -11.27 -16.26 2.68
N SER A 63 -12.42 -16.68 2.16
CA SER A 63 -12.93 -16.23 0.86
C SER A 63 -14.16 -15.32 0.95
N ASP A 64 -14.72 -15.11 2.14
CA ASP A 64 -16.01 -14.47 2.32
C ASP A 64 -15.86 -12.97 2.58
N LEU A 65 -16.07 -12.16 1.54
CA LEU A 65 -16.09 -10.70 1.63
C LEU A 65 -17.29 -10.13 2.43
N LYS A 66 -18.12 -10.96 3.06
CA LYS A 66 -19.10 -10.52 4.06
C LYS A 66 -18.64 -10.86 5.49
N LYS A 67 -17.62 -11.69 5.64
CA LYS A 67 -17.05 -12.16 6.90
C LYS A 67 -15.53 -12.01 6.84
N ASP A 68 -14.81 -13.13 6.90
CA ASP A 68 -13.37 -13.19 6.89
C ASP A 68 -12.85 -13.37 5.45
N PHE A 69 -11.84 -12.58 5.11
CA PHE A 69 -11.20 -12.59 3.81
C PHE A 69 -9.68 -12.58 3.94
N GLY A 70 -8.96 -13.12 2.96
CA GLY A 70 -7.50 -13.03 2.91
C GLY A 70 -6.76 -14.22 3.52
N PHE A 71 -5.43 -14.11 3.58
CA PHE A 71 -4.53 -15.16 4.04
C PHE A 71 -4.14 -14.96 5.50
N ASP A 72 -4.05 -16.07 6.23
CA ASP A 72 -3.78 -16.13 7.67
C ASP A 72 -4.81 -15.35 8.53
N GLU A 73 -5.10 -15.87 9.72
CA GLU A 73 -6.11 -15.25 10.59
C GLU A 73 -5.66 -13.88 11.11
N GLY A 74 -6.60 -12.93 11.17
CA GLY A 74 -6.37 -11.60 11.78
C GLY A 74 -5.66 -10.58 10.88
N ILE A 75 -5.48 -10.87 9.58
CA ILE A 75 -4.89 -9.91 8.63
C ILE A 75 -5.92 -8.92 8.09
N PHE A 76 -7.06 -9.40 7.59
CA PHE A 76 -8.19 -8.56 7.21
C PHE A 76 -9.25 -8.69 8.30
N ILE A 77 -9.25 -7.74 9.23
CA ILE A 77 -10.17 -7.74 10.36
C ILE A 77 -11.45 -7.05 9.91
N ASN A 78 -12.51 -7.81 9.71
CA ASN A 78 -13.84 -7.26 9.44
C ASN A 78 -14.32 -6.45 10.66
N LEU A 79 -14.62 -5.16 10.45
CA LEU A 79 -15.05 -4.25 11.51
C LEU A 79 -16.54 -4.38 11.86
N GLY A 80 -17.25 -5.28 11.20
CA GLY A 80 -18.62 -5.66 11.47
C GLY A 80 -19.65 -4.90 10.65
N GLY A 81 -20.55 -5.65 10.01
CA GLY A 81 -21.74 -5.13 9.33
C GLY A 81 -21.44 -4.24 8.13
N VAL A 82 -22.50 -3.57 7.65
CA VAL A 82 -22.42 -2.59 6.57
C VAL A 82 -22.56 -1.20 7.17
N LYS A 83 -21.58 -0.33 6.91
CA LYS A 83 -21.57 1.08 7.33
C LYS A 83 -21.55 1.97 6.10
N ASN A 84 -22.54 2.85 5.97
CA ASN A 84 -22.69 3.75 4.81
C ASN A 84 -22.64 3.03 3.45
N GLY A 85 -23.14 1.79 3.38
CA GLY A 85 -23.12 0.98 2.15
C GLY A 85 -21.82 0.19 1.92
N PHE A 86 -20.88 0.17 2.86
CA PHE A 86 -19.60 -0.55 2.74
C PHE A 86 -19.39 -1.58 3.84
N PHE A 87 -18.80 -2.72 3.47
CA PHE A 87 -18.08 -3.60 4.39
C PHE A 87 -16.71 -3.00 4.66
N GLU A 88 -16.32 -2.85 5.93
CA GLU A 88 -15.03 -2.26 6.31
C GLU A 88 -14.07 -3.33 6.86
N TYR A 89 -12.86 -3.32 6.34
CA TYR A 89 -11.76 -4.19 6.74
C TYR A 89 -10.61 -3.35 7.27
N LEU A 90 -10.17 -3.61 8.49
CA LEU A 90 -8.93 -3.09 9.03
C LEU A 90 -7.80 -4.06 8.68
N ILE A 91 -6.77 -3.55 8.03
CA ILE A 91 -5.57 -4.28 7.62
C ILE A 91 -4.38 -3.67 8.36
N PRO A 92 -3.99 -4.21 9.54
CA PRO A 92 -2.88 -3.68 10.31
C PRO A 92 -1.58 -3.71 9.50
N ILE A 93 -0.78 -2.63 9.61
CA ILE A 93 0.56 -2.64 9.03
C ILE A 93 1.42 -3.64 9.82
N PRO A 94 2.04 -4.64 9.16
CA PRO A 94 2.76 -5.68 9.85
C PRO A 94 4.11 -5.17 10.35
N LYS A 95 4.57 -5.67 11.50
CA LYS A 95 5.95 -5.51 11.94
C LYS A 95 6.80 -6.63 11.36
N ILE A 96 7.78 -6.27 10.54
CA ILE A 96 8.73 -7.23 9.97
C ILE A 96 9.95 -7.32 10.87
N LYS A 97 10.55 -6.20 11.26
CA LYS A 97 11.70 -6.21 12.16
C LYS A 97 11.23 -6.39 13.60
N VAL A 98 11.50 -7.55 14.20
CA VAL A 98 11.07 -7.90 15.55
C VAL A 98 12.28 -8.17 16.43
N GLU A 99 12.33 -7.52 17.59
CA GLU A 99 13.43 -7.66 18.55
C GLU A 99 13.36 -9.02 19.26
N THR A 100 14.51 -9.69 19.44
CA THR A 100 14.58 -10.98 20.16
C THR A 100 14.86 -10.82 21.66
N GLY A 101 15.20 -9.61 22.11
CA GLY A 101 15.68 -9.30 23.45
C GLY A 101 17.14 -9.71 23.73
N LYS A 102 17.73 -10.55 22.89
CA LYS A 102 19.13 -10.99 23.00
C LYS A 102 20.09 -9.87 22.60
N PRO A 103 21.31 -9.82 23.17
CA PRO A 103 22.34 -8.89 22.71
C PRO A 103 22.65 -9.08 21.22
N CYS A 104 22.83 -7.98 20.50
CA CYS A 104 23.29 -8.00 19.13
C CYS A 104 24.70 -8.60 19.07
N LYS A 105 24.90 -9.61 18.20
CA LYS A 105 26.17 -10.33 18.07
C LYS A 105 27.33 -9.47 17.56
N GLU A 106 27.02 -8.45 16.76
CA GLU A 106 28.02 -7.60 16.08
C GLU A 106 28.54 -6.49 16.97
N CYS A 107 27.76 -6.04 17.95
CA CYS A 107 28.17 -4.99 18.90
C CYS A 107 28.18 -5.44 20.36
N GLU A 108 27.96 -6.74 20.58
CA GLU A 108 27.89 -7.38 21.91
C GLU A 108 26.94 -6.69 22.89
N GLY A 109 25.88 -6.06 22.39
CA GLY A 109 24.91 -5.34 23.22
C GLY A 109 25.17 -3.85 23.40
N SER A 110 26.32 -3.33 22.96
CA SER A 110 26.67 -1.92 23.15
C SER A 110 25.85 -0.94 22.30
N GLY A 111 25.29 -1.43 21.17
CA GLY A 111 24.62 -0.58 20.18
C GLY A 111 25.58 0.23 19.31
N LYS A 112 26.89 0.14 19.52
CA LYS A 112 27.90 0.93 18.80
C LYS A 112 28.65 0.08 17.78
N ASP A 113 29.11 0.71 16.70
CA ASP A 113 29.96 0.08 15.71
C ASP A 113 31.38 -0.10 16.29
N LEU A 114 31.69 -1.33 16.71
CA LEU A 114 32.97 -1.68 17.33
C LEU A 114 34.17 -1.42 16.39
N TYR A 115 33.98 -1.53 15.08
CA TYR A 115 35.03 -1.23 14.12
C TYR A 115 35.26 0.28 14.04
N ALA A 116 34.20 1.08 13.97
CA ALA A 116 34.31 2.54 13.93
C ALA A 116 34.92 3.12 15.22
N GLN A 117 34.61 2.53 16.38
CA GLN A 117 35.24 2.90 17.66
C GLN A 117 36.76 2.73 17.62
N LYS A 118 37.28 1.70 16.93
CA LYS A 118 38.73 1.50 16.76
C LYS A 118 39.44 2.66 16.05
N TYR A 119 38.71 3.47 15.28
CA TYR A 119 39.24 4.63 14.55
C TYR A 119 38.78 5.98 15.15
N GLY A 120 38.32 5.98 16.41
CA GLY A 120 37.92 7.21 17.11
C GLY A 120 36.55 7.75 16.71
N MET A 121 35.70 6.94 16.06
CA MET A 121 34.32 7.31 15.72
C MET A 121 33.35 6.74 16.75
N GLU A 122 33.39 7.28 17.97
CA GLU A 122 32.67 6.74 19.14
C GLU A 122 31.14 6.79 19.02
N ASP A 123 30.62 7.72 18.22
CA ASP A 123 29.19 7.96 18.10
C ASP A 123 28.48 7.05 17.08
N ARG A 124 29.22 6.29 16.27
CA ARG A 124 28.62 5.52 15.19
C ARG A 124 27.82 4.33 15.74
N GLU A 125 26.54 4.29 15.38
CA GLU A 125 25.65 3.19 15.73
C GLU A 125 25.98 1.91 14.96
N CYS A 126 25.81 0.76 15.61
CA CYS A 126 25.94 -0.54 14.95
C CYS A 126 24.85 -0.69 13.89
N ILE A 127 25.26 -0.97 12.64
CA ILE A 127 24.36 -1.08 11.49
C ILE A 127 23.41 -2.29 11.55
N HIS A 128 23.76 -3.32 12.33
CA HIS A 128 22.98 -4.56 12.43
C HIS A 128 21.82 -4.44 13.41
N CYS A 129 22.03 -3.77 14.54
CA CYS A 129 20.98 -3.51 15.52
C CYS A 129 20.36 -2.11 15.37
N ASN A 130 20.98 -1.22 14.60
CA ASN A 130 20.64 0.20 14.50
C ASN A 130 20.67 0.88 15.88
N GLY A 131 21.80 0.79 16.57
CA GLY A 131 21.97 1.52 17.85
C GLY A 131 21.35 0.84 19.07
N SER A 132 20.41 -0.10 18.90
CA SER A 132 19.65 -0.65 20.05
C SER A 132 20.44 -1.60 20.94
N GLY A 133 21.53 -2.18 20.43
CA GLY A 133 22.25 -3.26 21.10
C GLY A 133 21.50 -4.61 21.11
N LYS A 134 20.37 -4.73 20.41
CA LYS A 134 19.55 -5.95 20.40
C LYS A 134 19.58 -6.69 19.06
N GLU A 135 19.49 -8.01 19.11
CA GLU A 135 19.31 -8.84 17.93
C GLU A 135 17.86 -8.76 17.44
N TYR A 136 17.69 -8.85 16.11
CA TYR A 136 16.39 -8.83 15.46
C TYR A 136 16.24 -10.05 14.55
N PHE A 137 15.01 -10.50 14.36
CA PHE A 137 14.64 -11.35 13.24
C PHE A 137 13.62 -10.64 12.35
N HIS A 138 13.52 -11.08 11.10
CA HIS A 138 12.59 -10.50 10.13
C HIS A 138 11.41 -11.44 9.89
N ASN A 139 10.24 -11.08 10.38
CA ASN A 139 9.00 -11.82 10.16
C ASN A 139 8.27 -11.32 8.92
N TRP A 140 8.63 -11.86 7.76
CA TRP A 140 8.01 -11.50 6.48
C TRP A 140 6.61 -12.10 6.28
N GLN A 141 6.22 -13.10 7.09
CA GLN A 141 5.00 -13.87 6.89
C GLN A 141 3.75 -12.97 6.86
N LEU A 142 3.63 -12.07 7.84
CA LEU A 142 2.48 -11.17 7.93
C LEU A 142 2.45 -10.16 6.78
N ALA A 143 3.61 -9.69 6.31
CA ALA A 143 3.70 -8.80 5.17
C ALA A 143 3.30 -9.48 3.86
N HIS A 144 3.71 -10.74 3.66
CA HIS A 144 3.26 -11.54 2.54
C HIS A 144 1.75 -11.80 2.60
N ALA A 145 1.21 -12.10 3.78
CA ALA A 145 -0.23 -12.35 3.94
C ALA A 145 -1.08 -11.11 3.61
N VAL A 146 -0.67 -9.92 4.09
CA VAL A 146 -1.30 -8.63 3.72
C VAL A 146 -1.25 -8.42 2.21
N SER A 147 -0.06 -8.52 1.61
CA SER A 147 0.15 -8.25 0.18
C SER A 147 -0.62 -9.24 -0.70
N ALA A 148 -0.64 -10.52 -0.31
CA ALA A 148 -1.37 -11.57 -1.02
C ALA A 148 -2.89 -11.39 -0.90
N GLY A 149 -3.41 -11.02 0.27
CA GLY A 149 -4.83 -10.73 0.44
C GLY A 149 -5.26 -9.54 -0.43
N LEU A 150 -4.46 -8.47 -0.42
CA LEU A 150 -4.69 -7.29 -1.27
C LEU A 150 -4.60 -7.64 -2.76
N ASN A 151 -3.66 -8.49 -3.16
CA ASN A 151 -3.57 -8.99 -4.53
C ASN A 151 -4.83 -9.71 -5.01
N ILE A 152 -5.38 -10.61 -4.19
CA ILE A 152 -6.65 -11.29 -4.51
C ILE A 152 -7.79 -10.27 -4.61
N PHE A 153 -7.91 -9.38 -3.62
CA PHE A 153 -8.96 -8.37 -3.59
C PHE A 153 -8.91 -7.45 -4.82
N PHE A 154 -7.74 -6.91 -5.13
CA PHE A 154 -7.58 -6.01 -6.26
C PHE A 154 -7.90 -6.68 -7.57
N ARG A 155 -7.47 -7.93 -7.75
CA ARG A 155 -7.79 -8.73 -8.95
C ARG A 155 -9.29 -8.95 -9.15
N ILE A 156 -10.05 -9.26 -8.10
CA ILE A 156 -11.51 -9.41 -8.21
C ILE A 156 -12.24 -8.08 -8.35
N SER A 157 -11.67 -7.01 -7.80
CA SER A 157 -12.24 -5.66 -7.90
C SER A 157 -11.96 -4.97 -9.23
N ARG A 158 -11.08 -5.52 -10.07
CA ARG A 158 -10.62 -4.85 -11.30
C ARG A 158 -11.75 -4.64 -12.31
N TYR A 159 -12.65 -5.62 -12.42
CA TYR A 159 -13.73 -5.64 -13.41
C TYR A 159 -15.05 -6.05 -12.75
N PRO A 160 -15.73 -5.14 -12.03
CA PRO A 160 -17.00 -5.47 -11.39
C PRO A 160 -18.05 -5.84 -12.44
N GLU A 161 -18.85 -6.86 -12.14
CA GLU A 161 -19.86 -7.35 -13.07
C GLU A 161 -21.07 -6.44 -13.23
N LYS A 162 -21.34 -5.62 -12.20
CA LYS A 162 -22.44 -4.68 -12.10
C LYS A 162 -21.93 -3.37 -11.52
N GLU A 163 -22.54 -2.28 -11.95
CA GLU A 163 -22.34 -1.00 -11.29
C GLU A 163 -22.93 -1.02 -9.89
N THR A 164 -22.26 -0.35 -8.98
CA THR A 164 -22.75 -0.14 -7.62
C THR A 164 -23.69 1.05 -7.58
N SER A 165 -24.51 1.11 -6.53
CA SER A 165 -25.37 2.24 -6.19
C SER A 165 -24.62 3.42 -5.55
N ALA A 166 -23.28 3.41 -5.53
CA ALA A 166 -22.49 4.48 -4.94
C ALA A 166 -22.74 5.81 -5.67
N PRO A 167 -23.10 6.90 -4.96
CA PRO A 167 -23.41 8.18 -5.59
C PRO A 167 -22.17 8.99 -5.98
N PHE A 168 -20.98 8.42 -5.83
CA PHE A 168 -19.70 9.06 -6.08
C PHE A 168 -18.78 8.12 -6.89
N PRO A 169 -17.82 8.66 -7.65
CA PRO A 169 -17.02 7.85 -8.56
C PRO A 169 -15.96 7.01 -7.84
N GLN A 170 -15.50 5.93 -8.46
CA GLN A 170 -14.24 5.27 -8.07
C GLN A 170 -13.08 6.25 -8.31
N LEU A 171 -12.17 6.43 -7.32
CA LEU A 171 -11.03 7.37 -7.51
C LEU A 171 -9.82 6.73 -8.15
N MET A 172 -9.56 5.49 -7.77
CA MET A 172 -8.40 4.74 -8.21
C MET A 172 -8.73 3.26 -8.28
N ILE A 173 -8.10 2.56 -9.20
CA ILE A 173 -7.96 1.11 -9.15
C ILE A 173 -6.50 0.82 -8.92
N VAL A 174 -6.21 -0.10 -8.02
CA VAL A 174 -4.88 -0.60 -7.74
C VAL A 174 -4.80 -2.04 -8.24
N ASP A 175 -3.66 -2.38 -8.84
CA ASP A 175 -3.23 -3.72 -9.17
C ASP A 175 -1.93 -3.98 -8.40
N THR A 176 -1.79 -5.17 -7.83
CA THR A 176 -0.54 -5.58 -7.16
C THR A 176 -0.07 -6.92 -7.72
N ILE A 177 1.21 -7.21 -7.50
CA ILE A 177 1.82 -8.53 -7.66
C ILE A 177 2.53 -8.83 -6.34
N ILE A 178 2.51 -10.11 -5.93
CA ILE A 178 3.29 -10.56 -4.79
C ILE A 178 4.14 -11.78 -5.20
N ASP A 179 5.44 -11.65 -5.01
CA ASP A 179 6.44 -12.68 -5.28
C ASP A 179 7.61 -12.53 -4.28
N THR A 180 8.57 -13.45 -4.36
CA THR A 180 9.85 -13.39 -3.66
C THR A 180 10.93 -12.87 -4.60
N GLY A 181 11.80 -11.99 -4.11
CA GLY A 181 12.94 -11.47 -4.89
C GLY A 181 12.63 -10.19 -5.64
N MET A 182 13.44 -9.86 -6.63
CA MET A 182 13.34 -8.60 -7.38
C MET A 182 11.96 -8.43 -8.02
N HIS A 183 11.38 -7.23 -7.93
CA HIS A 183 10.02 -6.90 -8.35
C HIS A 183 8.88 -7.67 -7.66
N GLY A 184 9.17 -8.40 -6.57
CA GLY A 184 8.20 -9.19 -5.83
C GLY A 184 7.13 -8.39 -5.09
N GLY A 185 7.22 -7.05 -5.05
CA GLY A 185 6.22 -6.16 -4.46
C GLY A 185 5.54 -5.24 -5.48
N SER A 186 5.61 -5.53 -6.77
CA SER A 186 5.15 -4.60 -7.81
C SER A 186 3.70 -4.15 -7.61
N LEU A 187 3.41 -2.88 -7.92
CA LEU A 187 2.06 -2.33 -7.92
C LEU A 187 1.87 -1.34 -9.07
N GLY A 188 0.63 -1.14 -9.46
CA GLY A 188 0.22 -0.19 -10.48
C GLY A 188 -1.27 0.03 -10.41
N GLY A 189 -1.84 0.53 -11.50
CA GLY A 189 -3.28 0.65 -11.67
C GLY A 189 -3.65 1.94 -12.37
N GLU A 190 -4.80 2.49 -12.03
CA GLU A 190 -5.40 3.62 -12.72
C GLU A 190 -5.85 4.68 -11.72
N PHE A 191 -5.61 5.94 -12.05
CA PHE A 191 -6.27 7.07 -11.42
C PHE A 191 -7.38 7.58 -12.31
N SER A 192 -8.53 7.84 -11.69
CA SER A 192 -9.73 8.33 -12.36
C SER A 192 -9.61 9.78 -12.83
N ILE A 193 -10.55 10.19 -13.67
CA ILE A 193 -10.73 11.59 -14.09
C ILE A 193 -10.83 12.54 -12.88
N PRO A 194 -11.73 12.35 -11.90
CA PRO A 194 -11.87 13.28 -10.77
C PRO A 194 -10.60 13.36 -9.92
N LEU A 195 -9.91 12.25 -9.68
CA LEU A 195 -8.63 12.26 -8.96
C LEU A 195 -7.57 13.06 -9.74
N THR A 196 -7.45 12.80 -11.04
CA THR A 196 -6.47 13.48 -11.91
C THR A 196 -6.74 14.98 -11.99
N LYS A 197 -8.01 15.39 -12.14
CA LYS A 197 -8.40 16.81 -12.13
C LYS A 197 -8.07 17.49 -10.81
N TRP A 198 -8.28 16.81 -9.69
CA TRP A 198 -7.90 17.34 -8.37
C TRP A 198 -6.37 17.47 -8.23
N LEU A 199 -5.59 16.48 -8.69
CA LEU A 199 -4.12 16.55 -8.69
C LEU A 199 -3.62 17.70 -9.58
N ALA A 200 -4.18 17.86 -10.78
CA ALA A 200 -3.85 18.95 -11.70
C ALA A 200 -4.15 20.32 -11.07
N PHE A 201 -5.29 20.46 -10.38
CA PHE A 201 -5.66 21.70 -9.69
C PHE A 201 -4.66 22.13 -8.61
N LEU A 202 -4.00 21.18 -7.94
CA LEU A 202 -2.99 21.46 -6.93
C LEU A 202 -1.66 21.94 -7.52
N TYR A 203 -1.41 21.71 -8.82
CA TYR A 203 -0.17 22.12 -9.48
C TYR A 203 -0.05 23.66 -9.54
N ARG A 204 1.18 24.16 -9.35
CA ARG A 204 1.51 25.59 -9.30
C ARG A 204 2.79 25.93 -10.08
N GLY A 205 3.06 25.23 -11.18
CA GLY A 205 4.24 25.46 -12.02
C GLY A 205 5.56 24.88 -11.49
N ARG A 206 5.49 24.02 -10.46
CA ARG A 206 6.64 23.31 -9.86
C ARG A 206 6.19 22.02 -9.19
N ASN A 207 7.13 21.17 -8.78
CA ASN A 207 6.83 19.99 -7.98
C ASN A 207 6.12 20.39 -6.69
N MET A 208 4.85 20.01 -6.56
CA MET A 208 4.01 20.35 -5.41
C MET A 208 3.94 19.16 -4.45
N PRO A 209 4.50 19.25 -3.23
CA PRO A 209 4.51 18.13 -2.31
C PRO A 209 3.09 17.80 -1.81
N ILE A 210 2.86 16.52 -1.50
CA ILE A 210 1.65 16.04 -0.82
C ILE A 210 2.08 15.43 0.53
N PRO A 211 2.14 16.24 1.60
CA PRO A 211 2.65 15.80 2.91
C PRO A 211 1.90 14.61 3.50
N GLU A 212 0.59 14.51 3.25
CA GLU A 212 -0.25 13.43 3.78
C GLU A 212 0.19 12.05 3.27
N ILE A 213 0.54 11.95 1.98
CA ILE A 213 1.09 10.70 1.41
C ILE A 213 2.44 10.39 2.03
N THR A 214 3.34 11.39 2.07
CA THR A 214 4.69 11.24 2.62
C THR A 214 4.63 10.78 4.08
N GLN A 215 3.77 11.38 4.89
CA GLN A 215 3.62 11.05 6.30
C GLN A 215 3.04 9.65 6.50
N ALA A 216 2.06 9.23 5.70
CA ALA A 216 1.51 7.88 5.77
C ALA A 216 2.56 6.82 5.43
N MET A 217 3.35 7.05 4.37
CA MET A 217 4.47 6.16 4.00
C MET A 217 5.51 6.08 5.11
N LYS A 218 5.92 7.22 5.68
CA LYS A 218 6.87 7.29 6.80
C LYS A 218 6.38 6.51 8.02
N THR A 219 5.11 6.72 8.41
CA THR A 219 4.51 6.02 9.54
C THR A 219 4.39 4.52 9.29
N ALA A 220 3.98 4.10 8.10
CA ALA A 220 3.89 2.69 7.73
C ALA A 220 5.28 2.01 7.73
N TYR A 221 6.25 2.57 7.02
CA TYR A 221 7.60 2.03 6.92
C TYR A 221 8.30 1.99 8.29
N GLY A 222 8.17 3.07 9.06
CA GLY A 222 8.67 3.12 10.43
C GLY A 222 8.03 2.06 11.32
N HIS A 223 6.73 1.79 11.17
CA HIS A 223 6.09 0.69 11.89
C HIS A 223 6.65 -0.67 11.47
N ILE A 224 6.82 -0.91 10.17
CA ILE A 224 7.31 -2.17 9.61
C ILE A 224 8.71 -2.52 10.13
N PHE A 225 9.60 -1.53 10.19
CA PHE A 225 11.00 -1.72 10.54
C PHE A 225 11.36 -1.27 11.97
N GLY A 226 10.37 -0.90 12.78
CA GLY A 226 10.58 -0.51 14.19
C GLY A 226 11.28 0.84 14.37
N GLY A 227 11.12 1.76 13.41
CA GLY A 227 11.68 3.10 13.39
C GLY A 227 12.10 3.53 11.98
N LEU A 228 12.28 4.83 11.79
CA LEU A 228 12.93 5.40 10.61
C LEU A 228 14.37 5.73 10.95
N LYS A 229 15.30 5.44 10.04
CA LYS A 229 16.66 5.96 10.13
C LYS A 229 16.72 7.35 9.53
N HIS A 230 17.73 8.13 9.94
CA HIS A 230 17.92 9.49 9.44
C HIS A 230 17.98 9.55 7.91
N PHE A 231 18.68 8.59 7.28
CA PHE A 231 18.78 8.52 5.84
C PHE A 231 17.50 8.04 5.14
N ASP A 232 16.65 7.26 5.81
CA ASP A 232 15.37 6.81 5.24
C ASP A 232 14.47 8.01 4.92
N ASP A 233 14.53 9.06 5.74
CA ASP A 233 13.70 10.25 5.61
C ASP A 233 13.84 10.94 4.25
N HIS A 234 15.02 10.90 3.66
CA HIS A 234 15.34 11.49 2.36
C HIS A 234 14.75 10.74 1.16
N TYR A 235 14.39 9.47 1.34
CA TYR A 235 13.81 8.66 0.27
C TYR A 235 12.29 8.80 0.16
N PHE A 236 11.61 9.28 1.20
CA PHE A 236 10.18 9.51 1.14
C PHE A 236 9.87 10.81 0.44
N ARG A 237 9.22 10.73 -0.71
CA ARG A 237 8.77 11.89 -1.47
C ARG A 237 7.39 11.61 -2.01
N ALA A 238 6.51 12.59 -2.01
CA ALA A 238 5.28 12.53 -2.78
C ALA A 238 4.99 13.92 -3.33
N TYR A 239 4.83 14.03 -4.65
CA TYR A 239 4.61 15.31 -5.29
C TYR A 239 3.88 15.19 -6.63
N ILE A 240 3.31 16.30 -7.07
CA ILE A 240 2.73 16.44 -8.41
C ILE A 240 3.80 17.02 -9.32
N GLY A 241 4.27 16.22 -10.28
CA GLY A 241 5.37 16.54 -11.18
C GLY A 241 4.93 17.21 -12.50
N SER A 242 3.64 17.27 -12.79
CA SER A 242 3.13 17.87 -14.04
C SER A 242 1.83 18.65 -13.85
N GLU A 243 1.59 19.61 -14.74
CA GLU A 243 0.35 20.40 -14.78
C GLU A 243 -0.91 19.55 -14.99
N ASN A 244 -0.75 18.35 -15.55
CA ASN A 244 -1.85 17.41 -15.79
C ASN A 244 -2.03 16.40 -14.64
N GLY A 245 -1.46 16.67 -13.46
CA GLY A 245 -1.72 15.89 -12.25
C GLY A 245 -0.90 14.61 -12.12
N GLY A 246 0.29 14.56 -12.70
CA GLY A 246 1.20 13.40 -12.59
C GLY A 246 1.75 13.26 -11.18
N LEU A 247 1.29 12.25 -10.45
CA LEU A 247 1.73 11.92 -9.09
C LEU A 247 2.99 11.07 -9.14
N VAL A 248 4.00 11.47 -8.37
CA VAL A 248 5.16 10.65 -8.06
C VAL A 248 5.18 10.42 -6.55
N ALA A 249 5.38 9.16 -6.13
CA ALA A 249 5.58 8.83 -4.72
C ALA A 249 6.69 7.79 -4.54
N ASP A 250 7.72 8.14 -3.79
CA ASP A 250 8.91 7.34 -3.52
C ASP A 250 8.96 6.89 -2.05
N CYS A 251 9.56 5.72 -1.80
CA CYS A 251 9.88 5.21 -0.48
C CYS A 251 11.29 4.57 -0.47
N PRO A 252 11.84 4.21 0.71
CA PRO A 252 13.19 3.64 0.80
C PRO A 252 13.40 2.38 -0.06
N GLY A 253 14.47 2.40 -0.83
CA GLY A 253 14.86 1.38 -1.82
C GLY A 253 15.70 2.00 -2.93
N ASP A 254 16.06 1.21 -3.94
CA ASP A 254 16.79 1.70 -5.11
C ASP A 254 15.82 2.35 -6.11
N ALA A 255 15.58 3.66 -6.00
CA ALA A 255 14.57 4.37 -6.80
C ALA A 255 13.20 3.67 -6.74
N CYS A 256 12.79 3.31 -5.52
CA CYS A 256 11.56 2.58 -5.23
C CYS A 256 10.38 3.56 -5.13
N GLY A 257 9.38 3.41 -6.00
CA GLY A 257 8.23 4.32 -6.01
C GLY A 257 7.18 4.02 -7.06
N ILE A 258 6.17 4.87 -7.14
CA ILE A 258 5.14 4.89 -8.19
C ILE A 258 5.18 6.21 -8.98
N TYR A 259 4.86 6.11 -10.26
CA TYR A 259 4.86 7.22 -11.20
C TYR A 259 3.86 6.96 -12.33
N PRO A 260 3.50 8.00 -13.12
CA PRO A 260 2.64 7.81 -14.28
C PRO A 260 3.32 6.87 -15.29
N SER A 261 2.60 5.86 -15.78
CA SER A 261 3.11 4.93 -16.79
C SER A 261 3.47 5.63 -18.10
N SER A 262 2.89 6.81 -18.33
CA SER A 262 3.26 7.75 -19.39
C SER A 262 3.39 9.15 -18.79
N TRP A 263 4.47 9.84 -19.12
CA TRP A 263 4.65 11.26 -18.77
C TRP A 263 3.76 12.20 -19.60
N HIS A 264 3.16 11.70 -20.68
CA HIS A 264 2.16 12.42 -21.47
C HIS A 264 0.75 12.15 -20.94
N ILE A 265 0.40 12.83 -19.84
CA ILE A 265 -0.92 12.72 -19.21
C ILE A 265 -1.89 13.68 -19.92
N ASP A 266 -3.06 13.18 -20.29
CA ASP A 266 -4.17 13.97 -20.83
C ASP A 266 -4.99 14.58 -19.69
N LYS A 267 -5.14 15.91 -19.68
CA LYS A 267 -5.86 16.67 -18.65
C LYS A 267 -7.35 16.32 -18.54
N GLU A 268 -7.96 15.78 -19.60
CA GLU A 268 -9.40 15.44 -19.60
C GLU A 268 -9.66 13.97 -19.24
N ARG A 269 -8.61 13.20 -18.96
CA ARG A 269 -8.70 11.77 -18.69
C ARG A 269 -8.04 11.43 -17.35
N GLY A 270 -8.32 10.22 -16.86
CA GLY A 270 -7.46 9.56 -15.90
C GLY A 270 -6.19 9.05 -16.56
N TYR A 271 -5.31 8.43 -15.78
CA TYR A 271 -4.08 7.82 -16.30
C TYR A 271 -3.69 6.56 -15.53
N GLU A 272 -2.91 5.72 -16.20
CA GLU A 272 -2.29 4.54 -15.60
C GLU A 272 -1.02 4.93 -14.83
N PHE A 273 -0.81 4.32 -13.68
CA PHE A 273 0.44 4.41 -12.94
C PHE A 273 1.07 3.03 -12.80
N SER A 274 2.39 3.03 -12.64
CA SER A 274 3.19 1.83 -12.42
C SER A 274 4.27 2.12 -11.39
N CYS A 275 4.91 1.06 -10.90
CA CYS A 275 5.99 1.17 -9.95
C CYS A 275 7.36 0.92 -10.56
N HIS A 276 8.41 1.39 -9.89
CA HIS A 276 9.80 1.12 -10.19
C HIS A 276 10.44 0.52 -8.95
N ASN A 277 11.16 -0.60 -9.10
CA ASN A 277 11.95 -1.25 -8.04
C ASN A 277 11.21 -1.45 -6.70
N VAL A 278 9.93 -1.81 -6.78
CA VAL A 278 9.17 -2.26 -5.61
C VAL A 278 9.37 -3.77 -5.49
N ASP A 279 10.40 -4.16 -4.75
CA ASP A 279 10.91 -5.51 -4.70
C ASP A 279 10.23 -6.39 -3.66
N ASN A 280 9.63 -5.81 -2.62
CA ASN A 280 9.08 -6.60 -1.53
C ASN A 280 7.76 -6.05 -0.97
N ALA A 281 7.11 -6.91 -0.17
CA ALA A 281 5.85 -6.60 0.51
C ALA A 281 5.93 -5.34 1.39
N ALA A 282 7.07 -5.05 2.03
CA ALA A 282 7.19 -3.87 2.88
C ALA A 282 7.08 -2.58 2.06
N GLN A 283 7.77 -2.52 0.91
CA GLN A 283 7.70 -1.37 0.01
C GLN A 283 6.32 -1.23 -0.61
N GLN A 284 5.71 -2.34 -1.05
CA GLN A 284 4.34 -2.34 -1.56
C GLN A 284 3.36 -1.77 -0.54
N ILE A 285 3.35 -2.32 0.68
CA ILE A 285 2.46 -1.89 1.77
C ILE A 285 2.70 -0.42 2.13
N THR A 286 3.96 0.03 2.12
CA THR A 286 4.32 1.42 2.37
C THR A 286 3.68 2.35 1.33
N LEU A 287 3.81 2.04 0.03
CA LEU A 287 3.22 2.83 -1.04
C LEU A 287 1.69 2.79 -1.00
N LEU A 288 1.09 1.64 -0.66
CA LEU A 288 -0.36 1.50 -0.48
C LEU A 288 -0.89 2.35 0.68
N ALA A 289 -0.13 2.50 1.78
CA ALA A 289 -0.48 3.44 2.85
C ALA A 289 -0.49 4.89 2.35
N GLY A 290 0.48 5.25 1.50
CA GLY A 290 0.50 6.55 0.81
C GLY A 290 -0.73 6.76 -0.08
N LEU A 291 -1.08 5.78 -0.92
CA LEU A 291 -2.26 5.82 -1.77
C LEU A 291 -3.57 5.89 -0.97
N ALA A 292 -3.65 5.19 0.15
CA ALA A 292 -4.81 5.25 1.05
C ALA A 292 -4.97 6.66 1.67
N ALA A 293 -3.87 7.30 2.06
CA ALA A 293 -3.89 8.69 2.55
C ALA A 293 -4.26 9.70 1.45
N LEU A 294 -3.79 9.50 0.22
CA LEU A 294 -4.23 10.26 -0.95
C LEU A 294 -5.74 10.12 -1.16
N HIS A 295 -6.24 8.89 -1.15
CA HIS A 295 -7.67 8.59 -1.34
C HIS A 295 -8.51 9.35 -0.31
N ASP A 296 -8.15 9.27 0.97
CA ASP A 296 -8.82 9.99 2.04
C ASP A 296 -8.81 11.51 1.84
N LYS A 297 -7.67 12.08 1.45
CA LYS A 297 -7.53 13.53 1.19
C LYS A 297 -8.45 13.96 0.06
N VAL A 298 -8.41 13.26 -1.07
CA VAL A 298 -9.19 13.58 -2.26
C VAL A 298 -10.68 13.41 -1.97
N ARG A 299 -11.10 12.36 -1.26
CA ARG A 299 -12.51 12.14 -0.89
C ARG A 299 -13.07 13.23 0.00
N ARG A 300 -12.27 13.80 0.90
CA ARG A 300 -12.68 14.96 1.72
C ARG A 300 -12.82 16.23 0.89
N GLU A 301 -11.93 16.44 -0.07
CA GLU A 301 -11.86 17.71 -0.82
C GLU A 301 -12.81 17.75 -2.02
N ILE A 302 -12.97 16.64 -2.76
CA ILE A 302 -13.89 16.57 -3.92
C ILE A 302 -15.36 16.69 -3.51
N LYS A 303 -15.74 16.33 -2.28
CA LYS A 303 -17.12 16.53 -1.79
C LYS A 303 -17.54 18.01 -1.72
N ASN A 304 -16.58 18.93 -1.81
CA ASN A 304 -16.80 20.38 -1.77
C ASN A 304 -16.71 21.05 -3.16
N TYR A 305 -16.62 20.26 -4.23
CA TYR A 305 -16.66 20.70 -5.63
C TYR A 305 -17.94 20.19 -6.30
#